data_AF-A0A8B8AGG3-F1
#
_entry.id   AF-A0A8B8AGG3-F1
#
_cell.length_a   1.000
_cell.length_b   1.000
_cell.length_c   1.000
_cell.angle_alpha   90.00
_cell.angle_beta   90.00
_cell.angle_gamma   90.00
#
_symmetry.space_group_name_H-M   'P 1'
#
loop_
_entity.id
_entity.type
_entity.pdbx_description
1 polymer ?
#
loop_
_entity_poly.entity_id
_entity_poly.type
_entity_poly.pdbx_seq_one_letter_code
_entity_poly.pdbx_strand_id
1 'polypeptide(L)'
;MFRTESVEGYQVTESPDFTRHYCNSNITAGVLELSFEKLLLIGLAAAIVLRPRSDVDPSAYCVAYPTYTYDSTYNLCYRSVKTPLLSAPDAEAACSADGPRAQLIRITDDHIYAFVLLQITLNGFKNIYIQGKRSTPTGPFLYNDGTPVTYFRWDAGKPTDDTYIRTDTNTRLMDDSDGSTLRSYICAVY
;
A
#
# COMPACT_ATOMS: atom_id res chain seq x y z
N MET A 1 1.37 35.95 -46.73
CA MET A 1 1.51 37.41 -46.54
C MET A 1 0.68 37.75 -45.31
N PHE A 2 1.33 37.83 -44.14
CA PHE A 2 0.64 38.01 -42.86
C PHE A 2 0.40 39.50 -42.62
N ARG A 3 -0.87 39.88 -42.38
CA ARG A 3 -1.24 41.24 -41.99
C ARG A 3 -1.33 41.27 -40.48
N THR A 4 -0.50 42.09 -39.84
CA THR A 4 -0.55 42.36 -38.41
C THR A 4 -1.29 43.68 -38.17
N GLU A 5 -2.36 43.65 -37.39
CA GLU A 5 -2.99 44.84 -36.83
C GLU A 5 -2.91 44.74 -35.30
N SER A 6 -2.56 45.85 -34.64
CA SER A 6 -2.41 45.95 -33.19
C SER A 6 -3.58 46.72 -32.59
N VAL A 7 -4.28 46.15 -31.62
CA VAL A 7 -5.23 46.86 -30.77
C VAL A 7 -4.92 46.48 -29.31
N GLU A 8 -4.71 47.49 -28.47
CA GLU A 8 -4.59 47.40 -26.99
C GLU A 8 -3.67 46.29 -26.45
N GLY A 9 -2.37 46.35 -26.75
CA GLY A 9 -1.34 45.64 -25.97
C GLY A 9 -1.19 44.12 -26.20
N TYR A 10 -2.06 43.50 -27.00
CA TYR A 10 -1.95 42.08 -27.37
C TYR A 10 -1.44 41.93 -28.81
N GLN A 11 -0.60 40.90 -29.05
CA GLN A 11 -0.25 40.44 -30.39
C GLN A 11 -1.09 39.21 -30.72
N VAL A 12 -1.78 39.21 -31.86
CA VAL A 12 -2.65 38.11 -32.30
C VAL A 12 -1.99 37.42 -33.50
N THR A 13 -1.77 36.11 -33.39
CA THR A 13 -1.32 35.27 -34.51
C THR A 13 -2.31 34.14 -34.74
N GLU A 14 -2.85 34.02 -35.95
CA GLU A 14 -3.75 32.93 -36.36
C GLU A 14 -2.96 31.77 -36.97
N SER A 15 -3.17 30.55 -36.44
CA SER A 15 -2.69 29.31 -37.04
C SER A 15 -3.71 28.77 -38.06
N PRO A 16 -3.35 27.81 -38.94
CA PRO A 16 -4.21 27.33 -40.03
C PRO A 16 -5.52 26.65 -39.58
N ASP A 17 -5.65 26.36 -38.29
CA ASP A 17 -6.79 25.65 -37.67
C ASP A 17 -7.70 26.61 -36.86
N PHE A 18 -7.69 27.90 -37.20
CA PHE A 18 -8.58 28.95 -36.68
C PHE A 18 -8.71 29.01 -35.14
N THR A 19 -7.66 28.65 -34.41
CA THR A 19 -7.65 28.70 -32.94
C THR A 19 -6.86 29.92 -32.46
N ARG A 20 -7.54 30.93 -31.91
CA ARG A 20 -6.88 32.16 -31.40
C ARG A 20 -6.19 31.91 -30.06
N HIS A 21 -4.88 32.14 -30.03
CA HIS A 21 -4.07 32.12 -28.81
C HIS A 21 -3.73 33.56 -28.41
N TYR A 22 -4.07 33.94 -27.18
CA TYR A 22 -3.73 35.25 -26.62
C TYR A 22 -2.50 35.10 -25.73
N CYS A 23 -1.37 35.67 -26.16
CA CYS A 23 -0.17 35.75 -25.33
C CYS A 23 -0.11 37.14 -24.69
N ASN A 24 -0.22 37.18 -23.36
CA ASN A 24 -0.15 38.44 -22.60
C ASN A 24 1.34 38.80 -22.40
N SER A 25 1.75 39.97 -22.89
CA SER A 25 3.15 40.42 -22.95
C SER A 25 3.70 40.99 -21.64
N ASN A 26 2.94 40.94 -20.54
CA ASN A 26 3.30 41.52 -19.24
C ASN A 26 3.75 40.53 -18.17
N ILE A 27 4.32 39.37 -18.53
CA ILE A 27 4.98 38.50 -17.56
C ILE A 27 6.48 38.80 -17.55
N THR A 28 6.90 39.75 -16.72
CA THR A 28 8.31 39.89 -16.35
C THR A 28 8.73 38.64 -15.57
N ALA A 29 9.56 37.80 -16.19
CA ALA A 29 10.26 36.72 -15.51
C ALA A 29 11.24 37.34 -14.50
N GLY A 30 10.77 37.53 -13.26
CA GLY A 30 11.63 37.85 -12.13
C GLY A 30 12.47 36.61 -11.80
N VAL A 31 13.71 36.61 -12.27
CA VAL A 31 14.72 35.65 -11.80
C VAL A 31 14.97 35.98 -10.33
N LEU A 32 14.36 35.20 -9.43
CA LEU A 32 14.67 35.24 -8.01
C LEU A 32 16.06 34.63 -7.83
N GLU A 33 17.11 35.46 -7.81
CA GLU A 33 18.43 35.05 -7.33
C GLU A 33 18.32 34.71 -5.84
N LEU A 34 18.13 33.43 -5.55
CA LEU A 34 18.25 32.87 -4.21
C LEU A 34 19.74 32.59 -3.97
N SER A 35 20.40 33.43 -3.16
CA SER A 35 21.77 33.17 -2.72
C SER A 35 21.84 31.85 -1.94
N PHE A 36 22.99 31.17 -1.99
CA PHE A 36 23.22 29.88 -1.35
C PHE A 36 22.90 29.85 0.15
N GLU A 37 22.95 31.00 0.84
CA GLU A 37 22.55 31.12 2.25
C GLU A 37 21.03 31.00 2.46
N LYS A 38 20.20 31.44 1.50
CA LYS A 38 18.73 31.25 1.55
C LYS A 38 18.30 29.82 1.20
N LEU A 39 19.11 29.08 0.44
CA LEU A 39 18.83 27.67 0.11
C LEU A 39 18.84 26.77 1.36
N LEU A 40 19.67 27.11 2.35
CA LEU A 40 19.77 26.36 3.60
C LEU A 40 18.50 26.47 4.47
N LEU A 41 17.79 27.61 4.39
CA LEU A 41 16.56 27.86 5.14
C LEU A 41 15.32 27.24 4.49
N ILE A 42 15.29 27.15 3.15
CA ILE A 42 14.16 26.54 2.42
C ILE A 42 14.25 25.01 2.43
N GLY A 43 15.47 24.45 2.57
CA GLY A 43 15.69 23.00 2.71
C GLY A 43 15.14 22.39 4.01
N LEU A 44 14.89 23.20 5.05
CA LEU A 44 14.31 22.73 6.31
C LEU A 44 12.77 22.63 6.27
N ALA A 45 12.09 23.39 5.41
CA ALA A 45 10.63 23.42 5.38
C ALA A 45 10.02 22.26 4.56
N ALA A 46 10.75 21.71 3.58
CA ALA A 46 10.27 20.64 2.72
C ALA A 46 10.48 19.21 3.29
N ALA A 47 11.26 19.05 4.36
CA ALA A 47 11.45 17.77 5.04
C ALA A 47 10.41 17.48 6.14
N ILE A 48 9.47 18.41 6.39
CA ILE A 48 8.45 18.32 7.44
C ILE A 48 7.14 17.69 6.92
N VAL A 49 7.08 17.27 5.65
CA VAL A 49 5.94 16.52 5.12
C VAL A 49 6.21 15.01 5.22
N LEU A 50 5.76 14.45 6.35
CA LEU A 50 5.38 13.06 6.58
C LEU A 50 6.49 11.99 6.46
N ARG A 51 7.42 11.97 7.41
CA ARG A 51 7.82 10.67 7.94
C ARG A 51 6.61 10.12 8.71
N PRO A 52 6.06 8.94 8.37
CA PRO A 52 5.10 8.30 9.27
C PRO A 52 5.81 8.18 10.62
N ARG A 53 5.16 8.62 11.70
CA ARG A 53 5.65 8.37 13.06
C ARG A 53 5.85 6.85 13.18
N SER A 54 7.09 6.40 13.14
CA SER A 54 7.45 5.01 13.45
C SER A 54 7.19 4.63 14.91
N ASP A 55 6.74 5.59 15.71
CA ASP A 55 6.65 5.48 17.16
C ASP A 55 5.20 5.44 17.67
N VAL A 56 4.20 5.36 16.79
CA VAL A 56 2.83 5.17 17.27
C VAL A 56 2.65 3.70 17.64
N ASP A 57 2.51 3.47 18.94
CA ASP A 57 2.17 2.18 19.53
C ASP A 57 0.98 1.55 18.79
N PRO A 58 1.11 0.35 18.20
CA PRO A 58 0.01 -0.40 17.59
C PRO A 58 -1.22 -0.54 18.49
N SER A 59 -1.03 -0.53 19.82
CA SER A 59 -2.13 -0.53 20.79
C SER A 59 -3.06 0.68 20.62
N ALA A 60 -2.52 1.86 20.28
CA ALA A 60 -3.27 3.09 20.11
C ALA A 60 -4.22 3.02 18.92
N TYR A 61 -3.81 2.32 17.85
CA TYR A 61 -4.69 2.09 16.70
C TYR A 61 -5.79 1.08 17.02
N CYS A 62 -5.51 0.09 17.86
CA CYS A 62 -6.46 -0.98 18.15
C CYS A 62 -7.73 -0.48 18.84
N VAL A 63 -7.63 0.58 19.65
CA VAL A 63 -8.78 1.21 20.32
C VAL A 63 -9.86 1.67 19.32
N ALA A 64 -9.47 2.02 18.09
CA ALA A 64 -10.40 2.43 17.04
C ALA A 64 -11.12 1.24 16.36
N TYR A 65 -10.72 0.00 16.62
CA TYR A 65 -11.25 -1.22 16.00
C TYR A 65 -11.84 -2.13 17.09
N PRO A 66 -13.09 -1.90 17.52
CA PRO A 66 -13.67 -2.57 18.69
C PRO A 66 -13.88 -4.10 18.53
N THR A 67 -13.84 -4.60 17.28
CA THR A 67 -13.94 -6.04 16.97
C THR A 67 -12.58 -6.72 16.89
N TYR A 68 -11.50 -5.98 17.11
CA TYR A 68 -10.13 -6.48 17.07
C TYR A 68 -9.59 -6.68 18.48
N THR A 69 -8.65 -7.60 18.60
CA THR A 69 -7.93 -7.91 19.82
C THR A 69 -6.50 -7.41 19.69
N TYR A 70 -6.02 -6.70 20.71
CA TYR A 70 -4.60 -6.35 20.84
C TYR A 70 -3.86 -7.45 21.59
N ASP A 71 -2.80 -7.98 20.99
CA ASP A 71 -1.85 -8.87 21.64
C ASP A 71 -0.52 -8.14 21.86
N SER A 72 -0.20 -7.87 23.12
CA SER A 72 1.02 -7.16 23.51
C SER A 72 2.29 -8.00 23.33
N THR A 73 2.18 -9.33 23.28
CA THR A 73 3.32 -10.22 23.03
C THR A 73 3.81 -9.99 21.61
N TYR A 74 2.88 -9.96 20.65
CA TYR A 74 3.18 -9.79 19.22
C TYR A 74 3.14 -8.34 18.74
N ASN A 75 2.78 -7.40 19.63
CA ASN A 75 2.55 -5.99 19.30
C ASN A 75 1.60 -5.84 18.09
N LEU A 76 0.50 -6.60 18.11
CA LEU A 76 -0.37 -6.80 16.96
C LEU A 76 -1.83 -6.60 17.34
N CYS A 77 -2.53 -5.75 16.59
CA CYS A 77 -3.98 -5.64 16.65
C CYS A 77 -4.60 -6.45 15.52
N TYR A 78 -5.40 -7.46 15.84
CA TYR A 78 -5.89 -8.43 14.84
C TYR A 78 -7.33 -8.88 15.07
N ARG A 79 -7.92 -9.45 14.01
CA ARG A 79 -9.22 -10.14 14.04
C ARG A 79 -9.12 -11.42 13.23
N SER A 80 -9.25 -12.56 13.91
CA SER A 80 -9.21 -13.90 13.32
C SER A 80 -10.60 -14.29 12.79
N VAL A 81 -10.70 -14.64 11.50
CA VAL A 81 -11.98 -14.98 10.84
C VAL A 81 -11.98 -16.44 10.38
N LYS A 82 -12.65 -17.29 11.15
CA LYS A 82 -12.86 -18.71 10.80
C LYS A 82 -13.87 -18.88 9.67
N THR A 83 -14.98 -18.14 9.76
CA THR A 83 -16.12 -18.17 8.84
C THR A 83 -16.67 -16.75 8.68
N PRO A 84 -17.16 -16.37 7.49
CA PRO A 84 -17.17 -17.17 6.26
C PRO A 84 -15.76 -17.40 5.71
N LEU A 85 -15.58 -18.49 4.96
CA LEU A 85 -14.37 -18.71 4.18
C LEU A 85 -14.48 -17.87 2.91
N LEU A 86 -13.43 -17.12 2.57
CA LEU A 86 -13.43 -16.19 1.45
C LEU A 86 -12.29 -16.48 0.47
N SER A 87 -12.48 -16.08 -0.79
CA SER A 87 -11.40 -16.03 -1.78
C SER A 87 -10.35 -14.99 -1.33
N ALA A 88 -9.15 -15.03 -1.90
CA ALA A 88 -8.11 -14.04 -1.56
C ALA A 88 -8.58 -12.58 -1.76
N PRO A 89 -9.14 -12.19 -2.94
CA PRO A 89 -9.59 -10.82 -3.14
C PRO A 89 -10.74 -10.44 -2.21
N ASP A 90 -11.67 -11.37 -1.90
CA ASP A 90 -12.77 -11.09 -0.99
C ASP A 90 -12.28 -10.94 0.46
N ALA A 91 -11.28 -11.71 0.88
CA ALA A 91 -10.65 -11.58 2.20
C ALA A 91 -9.89 -10.25 2.33
N GLU A 92 -9.16 -9.84 1.29
CA GLU A 92 -8.54 -8.51 1.22
C GLU A 92 -9.58 -7.40 1.34
N ALA A 93 -10.67 -7.49 0.58
CA ALA A 93 -11.76 -6.52 0.61
C ALA A 93 -12.46 -6.50 1.97
N ALA A 94 -12.69 -7.66 2.59
CA ALA A 94 -13.33 -7.77 3.90
C ALA A 94 -12.49 -7.10 4.99
N CYS A 95 -11.17 -7.29 5.01
CA CYS A 95 -10.31 -6.59 5.97
C CYS A 95 -10.25 -5.08 5.67
N SER A 96 -10.15 -4.70 4.40
CA SER A 96 -10.08 -3.27 4.02
C SER A 96 -11.37 -2.52 4.33
N ALA A 97 -12.52 -3.20 4.34
CA ALA A 97 -13.81 -2.64 4.72
C ALA A 97 -13.91 -2.31 6.22
N ASP A 98 -13.09 -2.93 7.07
CA ASP A 98 -13.07 -2.62 8.51
C ASP A 98 -12.46 -1.23 8.79
N GLY A 99 -11.63 -0.71 7.88
CA GLY A 99 -11.05 0.62 7.99
C GLY A 99 -9.75 0.81 7.21
N PRO A 100 -9.24 2.05 7.12
CA PRO A 100 -8.12 2.40 6.23
C PRO A 100 -6.77 1.77 6.63
N ARG A 101 -6.66 1.27 7.87
CA ARG A 101 -5.45 0.63 8.40
C ARG A 101 -5.60 -0.89 8.52
N ALA A 102 -6.81 -1.42 8.31
CA ALA A 102 -7.10 -2.83 8.39
C ALA A 102 -6.80 -3.50 7.05
N GLN A 103 -5.98 -4.55 7.09
CA GLN A 103 -5.54 -5.31 5.93
C GLN A 103 -5.44 -6.79 6.31
N LEU A 104 -5.24 -7.68 5.34
CA LEU A 104 -4.78 -9.03 5.67
C LEU A 104 -3.47 -8.95 6.48
N ILE A 105 -3.23 -9.96 7.31
CA ILE A 105 -2.02 -10.03 8.12
C ILE A 105 -0.75 -10.03 7.25
N ARG A 106 0.17 -9.10 7.51
CA ARG A 106 1.55 -9.18 7.00
C ARG A 106 2.35 -10.11 7.91
N ILE A 107 3.15 -10.98 7.32
CA ILE A 107 4.17 -11.74 8.05
C ILE A 107 5.53 -11.14 7.68
N THR A 108 6.14 -10.45 8.63
CA THR A 108 7.38 -9.67 8.41
C THR A 108 8.63 -10.34 8.98
N ASP A 109 8.44 -11.31 9.87
CA ASP A 109 9.50 -11.96 10.63
C ASP A 109 8.99 -13.27 11.27
N ASP A 110 9.90 -13.97 11.94
CA ASP A 110 9.62 -15.24 12.63
C ASP A 110 8.61 -15.10 13.77
N HIS A 111 8.56 -13.93 14.40
CA HIS A 111 7.69 -13.68 15.54
C HIS A 111 6.22 -13.59 15.10
N ILE A 112 5.93 -12.84 14.03
CA ILE A 112 4.58 -12.81 13.44
C ILE A 112 4.22 -14.14 12.76
N TYR A 113 5.20 -14.86 12.20
CA TYR A 113 4.95 -16.19 11.66
C TYR A 113 4.50 -17.17 12.76
N ALA A 114 5.16 -17.15 13.92
CA ALA A 114 4.77 -17.95 15.08
C ALA A 114 3.35 -17.61 15.57
N PHE A 115 2.99 -16.32 15.60
CA PHE A 115 1.62 -15.89 15.89
C PHE A 115 0.60 -16.51 14.92
N VAL A 116 0.87 -16.48 13.61
CA VAL A 116 -0.02 -17.07 12.60
C VAL A 116 -0.21 -18.56 12.84
N LEU A 117 0.86 -19.31 13.12
CA LEU A 117 0.77 -20.74 13.43
C LEU A 117 -0.06 -21.02 14.68
N LEU A 118 0.09 -20.18 15.71
CA LEU A 118 -0.71 -20.25 16.92
C LEU A 118 -2.20 -20.00 16.60
N GLN A 119 -2.53 -18.95 15.84
CA GLN A 119 -3.91 -18.65 15.45
C GLN A 119 -4.53 -19.78 14.63
N ILE A 120 -3.78 -20.36 13.68
CA ILE A 120 -4.23 -21.52 12.90
C ILE A 120 -4.61 -22.68 13.82
N THR A 121 -3.79 -22.95 14.83
CA THR A 121 -3.99 -24.07 15.76
C THR A 121 -5.17 -23.82 16.69
N LEU A 122 -5.20 -22.66 17.36
CA LEU A 122 -6.22 -22.33 18.36
C LEU A 122 -7.62 -22.19 17.75
N ASN A 123 -7.72 -21.65 16.54
CA ASN A 123 -9.01 -21.45 15.88
C ASN A 123 -9.42 -22.65 14.99
N GLY A 124 -8.52 -23.61 14.79
CA GLY A 124 -8.73 -24.75 13.90
C GLY A 124 -8.87 -24.34 12.44
N PHE A 125 -8.03 -23.41 11.97
CA PHE A 125 -7.95 -23.05 10.56
C PHE A 125 -7.26 -24.18 9.78
N LYS A 126 -7.77 -24.48 8.58
CA LYS A 126 -7.05 -25.40 7.67
C LYS A 126 -5.81 -24.74 7.11
N ASN A 127 -5.96 -23.52 6.59
CA ASN A 127 -4.91 -22.63 6.12
C ASN A 127 -5.51 -21.21 6.08
N ILE A 128 -4.65 -20.21 5.87
CA ILE A 128 -5.09 -18.82 5.74
C ILE A 128 -4.46 -18.13 4.54
N TYR A 129 -5.13 -17.08 4.05
CA TYR A 129 -4.48 -16.09 3.19
C TYR A 129 -3.59 -15.16 4.00
N ILE A 130 -2.47 -14.78 3.40
CA ILE A 130 -1.48 -13.84 3.93
C ILE A 130 -1.50 -12.62 3.01
N GLN A 131 -1.26 -11.43 3.57
CA GLN A 131 -1.18 -10.22 2.77
C GLN A 131 0.05 -10.24 1.87
N GLY A 132 -0.14 -9.73 0.66
CA GLY A 132 0.90 -9.66 -0.35
C GLY A 132 0.48 -10.42 -1.59
N LYS A 133 0.66 -9.80 -2.74
CA LYS A 133 0.34 -10.40 -4.04
C LYS A 133 1.28 -9.89 -5.13
N ARG A 134 1.38 -10.62 -6.22
CA ARG A 134 2.15 -10.21 -7.40
C ARG A 134 1.24 -10.07 -8.63
N SER A 135 1.53 -9.10 -9.48
CA SER A 135 0.74 -8.84 -10.70
C SER A 135 1.08 -9.80 -11.85
N THR A 136 2.23 -10.45 -11.79
CA THR A 136 2.68 -11.42 -12.81
C THR A 136 3.32 -12.64 -12.12
N PRO A 137 3.31 -13.82 -12.76
CA PRO A 137 3.93 -15.04 -12.22
C PRO A 137 5.42 -14.94 -11.88
N THR A 138 6.14 -13.97 -12.43
CA THR A 138 7.58 -13.77 -12.19
C THR A 138 7.87 -12.48 -11.43
N GLY A 139 6.84 -11.70 -11.12
CA GLY A 139 6.97 -10.43 -10.41
C GLY A 139 7.18 -10.62 -8.90
N PRO A 140 7.64 -9.56 -8.21
CA PRO A 140 7.73 -9.58 -6.76
C PRO A 140 6.34 -9.60 -6.13
N PHE A 141 6.21 -10.26 -4.98
CA PHE A 141 5.06 -10.05 -4.12
C PHE A 141 5.20 -8.69 -3.43
N LEU A 142 4.13 -7.90 -3.49
CA LEU A 142 4.06 -6.57 -2.91
C LEU A 142 2.91 -6.50 -1.91
N TYR A 143 3.13 -5.80 -0.81
CA TYR A 143 2.08 -5.36 0.09
C TYR A 143 1.20 -4.29 -0.56
N ASN A 144 0.04 -3.99 0.04
CA ASN A 144 -0.92 -3.03 -0.52
C ASN A 144 -0.39 -1.59 -0.66
N ASP A 145 0.65 -1.24 0.12
CA ASP A 145 1.35 0.04 0.03
C ASP A 145 2.47 0.06 -1.04
N GLY A 146 2.63 -1.03 -1.79
CA GLY A 146 3.63 -1.19 -2.84
C GLY A 146 5.01 -1.62 -2.32
N THR A 147 5.20 -1.76 -1.00
CA THR A 147 6.46 -2.24 -0.46
C THR A 147 6.65 -3.75 -0.75
N PRO A 148 7.87 -4.21 -1.05
CA PRO A 148 8.11 -5.63 -1.31
C PRO A 148 7.89 -6.49 -0.07
N VAL A 149 7.31 -7.67 -0.25
CA VAL A 149 7.35 -8.73 0.75
C VAL A 149 8.77 -9.28 0.79
N THR A 150 9.44 -9.19 1.93
CA THR A 150 10.85 -9.62 2.08
C THR A 150 11.02 -10.87 2.93
N TYR A 151 9.97 -11.28 3.66
CA TYR A 151 10.00 -12.44 4.53
C TYR A 151 9.17 -13.57 3.93
N PHE A 152 9.81 -14.73 3.73
CA PHE A 152 9.14 -15.92 3.25
C PHE A 152 9.66 -17.17 3.96
N ARG A 153 8.74 -18.07 4.27
CA ARG A 153 9.04 -19.46 4.66
C ARG A 153 8.38 -20.40 3.67
N TRP A 154 8.82 -20.33 2.42
CA TRP A 154 8.26 -21.12 1.32
C TRP A 154 8.32 -22.62 1.59
N ASP A 155 7.26 -23.30 1.18
CA ASP A 155 7.28 -24.75 1.06
C ASP A 155 8.21 -25.18 -0.10
N ALA A 156 8.56 -26.46 -0.12
CA ALA A 156 9.44 -27.02 -1.14
C ALA A 156 8.86 -26.79 -2.54
N GLY A 157 9.65 -26.16 -3.41
CA GLY A 157 9.25 -25.85 -4.79
C GLY A 157 8.37 -24.62 -4.94
N LYS A 158 8.20 -23.81 -3.90
CA LYS A 158 7.41 -22.57 -3.92
C LYS A 158 8.29 -21.32 -3.93
N PRO A 159 7.79 -20.20 -4.49
CA PRO A 159 6.52 -20.05 -5.20
C PRO A 159 6.55 -20.68 -6.61
N THR A 160 5.37 -21.00 -7.15
CA THR A 160 5.13 -21.40 -8.55
C THR A 160 4.79 -20.20 -9.43
N ASP A 161 3.67 -20.20 -10.16
CA ASP A 161 3.22 -19.15 -11.09
C ASP A 161 1.95 -18.40 -10.61
N ASP A 162 1.51 -18.67 -9.38
CA ASP A 162 0.29 -18.11 -8.78
C ASP A 162 0.51 -16.74 -8.11
N THR A 163 -0.55 -15.98 -7.82
CA THR A 163 -0.41 -14.54 -7.50
C THR A 163 -0.62 -14.15 -6.04
N TYR A 164 -1.24 -15.00 -5.22
CA TYR A 164 -1.51 -14.74 -3.80
C TYR A 164 -0.70 -15.62 -2.87
N ILE A 165 -0.45 -15.15 -1.65
CA ILE A 165 0.28 -15.90 -0.62
C ILE A 165 -0.71 -16.53 0.37
N ARG A 166 -0.46 -17.78 0.75
CA ARG A 166 -1.19 -18.47 1.81
C ARG A 166 -0.27 -19.37 2.62
N THR A 167 -0.79 -19.97 3.68
CA THR A 167 -0.14 -21.13 4.31
C THR A 167 -0.54 -22.44 3.61
N ASP A 168 0.34 -23.42 3.62
CA ASP A 168 -0.01 -24.80 3.34
C ASP A 168 -0.82 -25.42 4.50
N THR A 169 -1.63 -26.43 4.18
CA THR A 169 -2.50 -27.11 5.14
C THR A 169 -1.74 -28.06 6.06
N ASN A 170 -0.69 -28.72 5.55
CA ASN A 170 0.02 -29.79 6.22
C ASN A 170 1.33 -29.29 6.82
N THR A 171 2.18 -28.66 5.99
CA THR A 171 3.53 -28.23 6.41
C THR A 171 3.51 -26.93 7.20
N ARG A 172 2.42 -26.15 7.06
CA ARG A 172 2.26 -24.78 7.58
C ARG A 172 3.23 -23.75 6.99
N LEU A 173 4.09 -24.15 6.06
CA LEU A 173 4.95 -23.27 5.30
C LEU A 173 4.11 -22.41 4.35
N MET A 174 4.73 -21.42 3.73
CA MET A 174 4.08 -20.53 2.78
C MET A 174 3.96 -21.21 1.41
N ASP A 175 2.86 -20.95 0.74
CA ASP A 175 2.54 -21.45 -0.58
C ASP A 175 1.88 -20.33 -1.39
N ASP A 176 2.01 -20.35 -2.71
CA ASP A 176 1.26 -19.47 -3.60
C ASP A 176 -0.09 -20.11 -4.02
N SER A 177 -1.03 -19.26 -4.41
CA SER A 177 -2.38 -19.66 -4.84
C SER A 177 -2.95 -18.71 -5.88
N ASP A 178 -3.75 -19.24 -6.78
CA ASP A 178 -4.61 -18.49 -7.71
C ASP A 178 -5.63 -17.54 -7.00
N GLY A 179 -5.82 -17.72 -5.69
CA GLY A 179 -6.72 -16.94 -4.85
C GLY A 179 -8.19 -17.37 -4.91
N SER A 180 -8.55 -18.39 -5.68
CA SER A 180 -9.95 -18.77 -5.93
C SER A 180 -10.59 -19.57 -4.78
N THR A 181 -9.78 -20.40 -4.11
CA THR A 181 -10.27 -21.30 -3.08
C THR A 181 -10.58 -20.55 -1.78
N LEU A 182 -11.71 -20.88 -1.16
CA LEU A 182 -12.19 -20.20 0.05
C LEU A 182 -11.41 -20.61 1.29
N ARG A 183 -10.92 -19.63 2.07
CA ARG A 183 -10.09 -19.87 3.26
C ARG A 183 -10.47 -18.96 4.43
N SER A 184 -10.04 -19.37 5.62
CA SER A 184 -10.00 -18.49 6.79
C SER A 184 -8.94 -17.41 6.56
N TYR A 185 -9.02 -16.33 7.30
CA TYR A 185 -8.08 -15.22 7.16
C TYR A 185 -7.96 -14.47 8.48
N ILE A 186 -6.91 -13.67 8.59
CA ILE A 186 -6.67 -12.81 9.74
C ILE A 186 -6.53 -11.39 9.20
N CYS A 187 -7.35 -10.49 9.72
CA CYS A 187 -7.17 -9.06 9.50
C CYS A 187 -6.27 -8.49 10.59
N ALA A 188 -5.44 -7.51 10.25
CA ALA A 188 -4.56 -6.81 11.16
C ALA A 188 -4.52 -5.31 10.84
N VAL A 189 -4.22 -4.51 11.86
CA VAL A 189 -4.16 -3.03 11.77
C VAL A 189 -2.72 -2.55 11.86
N TYR A 190 -2.29 -1.73 10.91
CA TYR A 190 -0.91 -1.22 10.78
C TYR A 190 -0.82 0.28 10.62
#